data_AF-S4P085-F1
#
_entry.id   AF-S4P085-F1
#
_cell.length_a   1.000
_cell.length_b   1.000
_cell.length_c   1.000
_cell.angle_alpha   90.00
_cell.angle_beta   90.00
_cell.angle_gamma   90.00
#
_symmetry.space_group_name_H-M   'P 1'
#
loop_
_entity.id
_entity.type
_entity.pdbx_description
1 polymer ?
#
loop_
_entity_poly.entity_id
_entity_poly.type
_entity_poly.pdbx_seq_one_letter_code
_entity_poly.pdbx_strand_id
1 'polypeptide(L)' 'MVDERYKADLKPILEGCECLACKKHTRAYIRHLLNTREMLASVLLSIHNLHHFDQMFYHARQHIASNTFAVFKQHIT' A
#
# COMPACT_ATOMS: atom_id res chain seq x y z
N MET A 1 8.67 -2.42 -18.55
CA MET A 1 7.71 -3.50 -18.28
C MET A 1 7.68 -3.69 -16.77
N VAL A 2 6.50 -3.79 -16.15
CA VAL A 2 6.42 -4.01 -14.68
C VAL A 2 6.90 -5.42 -14.33
N ASP A 3 7.45 -5.55 -13.13
CA ASP A 3 8.06 -6.78 -12.60
C ASP A 3 7.16 -8.02 -12.83
N GLU A 4 7.74 -9.07 -13.43
CA GLU A 4 7.05 -10.32 -13.78
C GLU A 4 6.62 -11.10 -12.54
N ARG A 5 7.26 -10.91 -11.39
CA ARG A 5 6.92 -11.62 -10.15
C ARG A 5 5.46 -11.42 -9.73
N TYR A 6 4.84 -10.31 -10.14
CA TYR A 6 3.46 -9.99 -9.80
C TYR A 6 2.44 -10.50 -10.81
N LYS A 7 2.85 -11.13 -11.91
CA LYS A 7 1.94 -11.52 -13.01
C LYS A 7 0.79 -12.42 -12.57
N ALA A 8 1.04 -13.32 -11.62
CA ALA A 8 0.05 -14.23 -11.05
C ALA A 8 -0.09 -14.06 -9.53
N ASP A 9 0.38 -12.95 -8.97
CA ASP A 9 0.26 -12.67 -7.54
C ASP A 9 -1.17 -12.19 -7.21
N LEU A 10 -2.00 -13.12 -6.72
CA LEU A 10 -3.38 -12.86 -6.33
C LEU A 10 -3.52 -12.21 -4.94
N LYS A 11 -2.42 -11.86 -4.27
CA LYS A 11 -2.44 -11.14 -3.01
C LYS A 11 -2.82 -9.67 -3.21
N PRO A 12 -3.36 -8.99 -2.18
CA PRO A 12 -3.51 -7.54 -2.17
C PRO A 12 -2.14 -6.85 -2.26
N ILE A 13 -2.14 -5.53 -2.49
CA ILE A 13 -0.87 -4.75 -2.51
C ILE A 13 -0.15 -4.90 -1.16
N LEU A 14 -0.89 -4.77 -0.06
CA LEU A 14 -0.42 -4.97 1.31
C LEU A 14 -1.44 -5.81 2.09
N GLU A 15 -0.97 -6.89 2.73
CA GLU A 15 -1.81 -7.72 3.59
C GLU A 15 -2.29 -6.92 4.81
N GLY A 16 -3.57 -7.02 5.17
CA GLY A 16 -4.17 -6.26 6.28
C GLY A 16 -4.51 -4.79 5.96
N CYS A 17 -4.23 -4.30 4.75
CA CYS A 17 -4.61 -2.95 4.37
C CYS A 17 -6.10 -2.83 4.03
N GLU A 18 -6.78 -1.86 4.63
CA GLU A 18 -8.23 -1.71 4.54
C GLU A 18 -8.71 -0.79 3.40
N CYS A 19 -7.79 -0.30 2.55
CA CYS A 19 -8.14 0.59 1.44
C CYS A 19 -8.88 -0.15 0.31
N LEU A 20 -9.61 0.61 -0.54
CA LEU A 20 -10.37 0.05 -1.66
C LEU A 20 -9.52 -0.85 -2.57
N ALA A 21 -8.29 -0.41 -2.89
CA ALA A 21 -7.39 -1.16 -3.75
C ALA A 21 -7.02 -2.52 -3.16
N CYS A 22 -6.68 -2.59 -1.87
CA CYS A 22 -6.31 -3.84 -1.22
C CYS A 22 -7.51 -4.75 -0.93
N LYS A 23 -8.71 -4.19 -0.68
CA LYS A 23 -9.92 -4.98 -0.43
C LYS A 23 -10.53 -5.60 -1.68
N LYS A 24 -10.30 -5.01 -2.85
CA LYS A 24 -11.03 -5.36 -4.10
C LYS A 24 -10.15 -5.84 -5.23
N HIS A 25 -8.84 -5.61 -5.17
CA HIS A 25 -7.93 -5.90 -6.29
C HIS A 25 -6.67 -6.62 -5.83
N THR A 26 -6.03 -7.30 -6.78
CA THR A 26 -4.81 -8.06 -6.58
C THR A 26 -3.61 -7.38 -7.23
N ARG A 27 -2.39 -7.72 -6.81
CA ARG A 27 -1.17 -7.25 -7.45
C ARG A 27 -1.12 -7.65 -8.94
N ALA A 28 -1.60 -8.84 -9.28
CA ALA A 28 -1.75 -9.29 -10.67
C ALA A 28 -2.65 -8.36 -11.49
N TYR A 29 -3.79 -7.95 -10.94
CA TYR A 29 -4.71 -7.03 -11.62
C TYR A 29 -4.10 -5.63 -11.80
N ILE A 30 -3.48 -5.08 -10.75
CA ILE A 30 -2.80 -3.77 -10.84
C ILE A 30 -1.67 -3.82 -11.87
N ARG A 31 -0.87 -4.89 -11.88
CA ARG A 31 0.19 -5.10 -12.87
C ARG A 31 -0.37 -5.16 -14.30
N HIS A 32 -1.48 -5.88 -14.49
CA HIS A 32 -2.15 -5.93 -15.79
C HIS A 32 -2.51 -4.52 -16.27
N LEU A 33 -3.18 -3.72 -15.43
CA LEU A 33 -3.55 -2.34 -15.75
C LEU A 33 -2.33 -1.46 -16.09
N LEU A 34 -1.21 -1.61 -15.37
CA LEU A 34 0.04 -0.90 -15.66
C LEU A 34 0.61 -1.28 -17.03
N ASN A 35 0.59 -2.56 -17.38
CA ASN A 35 1.09 -3.04 -18.67
C ASN A 35 0.19 -2.64 -19.85
N THR A 36 -1.13 -2.58 -19.64
CA THR A 36 -2.08 -2.11 -20.66
C THR A 36 -2.23 -0.59 -20.70
N ARG A 37 -1.52 0.13 -19.83
CA ARG A 37 -1.50 1.61 -19.72
C ARG A 37 -2.87 2.22 -19.39
N GLU A 38 -3.62 1.54 -18.52
CA GLU A 38 -4.92 1.99 -18.04
C GLU A 38 -4.79 2.99 -16.89
N MET A 39 -5.51 4.10 -16.96
CA MET A 39 -5.49 5.16 -15.93
C MET A 39 -5.90 4.65 -14.54
N LEU A 40 -6.76 3.62 -14.50
CA LEU A 40 -7.23 3.00 -13.26
C LEU A 40 -6.08 2.50 -12.37
N ALA A 41 -4.95 2.08 -12.97
CA ALA A 41 -3.76 1.70 -12.20
C ALA A 41 -3.30 2.84 -11.29
N SER A 42 -3.16 4.04 -11.84
CA SER A 42 -2.70 5.23 -11.11
C SER A 42 -3.68 5.62 -10.01
N VAL A 43 -4.99 5.49 -10.26
CA VAL A 43 -6.02 5.79 -9.26
C VAL A 43 -5.95 4.82 -8.09
N LEU A 44 -5.91 3.51 -8.36
CA LEU A 44 -5.85 2.48 -7.31
C LEU A 44 -4.56 2.56 -6.49
N LEU A 45 -3.42 2.80 -7.15
CA LEU A 45 -2.14 3.01 -6.47
C LEU A 45 -2.16 4.27 -5.61
N SER A 46 -2.75 5.37 -6.10
CA SER A 46 -2.88 6.61 -5.31
C SER A 46 -3.74 6.39 -4.08
N ILE A 47 -4.87 5.68 -4.20
CA ILE A 47 -5.73 5.34 -3.06
C ILE A 47 -4.94 4.51 -2.02
N HIS A 48 -4.19 3.50 -2.46
CA HIS A 48 -3.38 2.69 -1.55
C HIS A 48 -2.28 3.49 -0.87
N ASN A 49 -1.49 4.24 -1.63
CA ASN A 49 -0.34 4.97 -1.13
C ASN A 49 -0.75 6.06 -0.15
N LEU A 50 -1.80 6.83 -0.46
CA LEU A 50 -2.31 7.87 0.45
C LEU A 50 -2.86 7.27 1.73
N HIS A 51 -3.62 6.17 1.64
CA HIS A 51 -4.12 5.48 2.83
C HIS A 51 -2.96 4.95 3.70
N HIS A 52 -1.96 4.31 3.09
CA HIS A 52 -0.83 3.77 3.82
C HIS A 52 0.01 4.88 4.49
N PHE A 53 0.22 5.99 3.79
CA PHE A 53 0.92 7.15 4.33
C PHE A 53 0.15 7.78 5.50
N ASP A 54 -1.17 7.93 5.40
CA ASP A 54 -2.00 8.42 6.50
C ASP A 54 -1.93 7.50 7.72
N GLN A 55 -1.98 6.18 7.54
CA GLN A 55 -1.80 5.20 8.62
C GLN A 55 -0.43 5.30 9.29
N MET A 56 0.65 5.50 8.52
CA MET A 56 1.97 5.73 9.08
C MET A 56 1.99 6.95 10.02
N PHE A 57 1.39 8.07 9.59
CA PHE A 57 1.30 9.28 10.43
C PHE A 57 0.37 9.10 11.63
N TYR A 58 -0.71 8.35 11.48
CA TYR A 58 -1.59 7.99 12.58
C TYR A 58 -0.82 7.25 13.68
N HIS A 59 -0.08 6.20 13.34
CA HIS A 59 0.74 5.46 14.29
C HIS A 59 1.88 6.30 14.87
N ALA A 60 2.54 7.14 14.06
CA ALA A 60 3.55 8.07 14.55
C ALA A 60 2.98 8.98 15.66
N ARG A 61 1.80 9.57 15.46
CA ARG A 61 1.13 10.41 16.47
C ARG A 61 0.79 9.62 17.73
N GLN A 62 0.32 8.37 17.61
CA GLN A 62 0.05 7.51 18.78
C GLN A 62 1.33 7.25 19.59
N HIS A 63 2.42 6.88 18.93
CA HIS A 63 3.68 6.60 19.60
C HIS A 63 4.33 7.86 20.23
N ILE A 64 4.14 9.04 19.63
CA ILE A 64 4.54 10.31 20.26
C ILE A 64 3.73 10.53 21.55
N ALA A 65 2.40 10.37 21.50
CA ALA A 65 1.54 10.54 22.67
C ALA A 65 1.85 9.53 23.79
N SER A 66 2.25 8.31 23.44
CA SER A 66 2.65 7.26 24.39
C SER A 66 4.13 7.27 24.76
N ASN A 67 4.90 8.29 24.35
CA ASN A 67 6.35 8.40 24.57
C ASN A 67 7.17 7.16 24.12
N THR A 68 6.70 6.45 23.09
CA THR A 68 7.32 5.24 22.51
C THR A 68 7.80 5.46 21.07
N PHE A 69 7.89 6.72 20.63
CA PHE A 69 8.29 7.06 19.25
C PHE A 69 9.66 6.51 18.84
N ALA A 70 10.61 6.38 19.76
CA ALA A 70 11.91 5.78 19.47
C ALA A 70 11.80 4.32 18.99
N VAL A 71 10.88 3.53 19.57
CA VAL A 71 10.61 2.16 19.14
C VAL A 71 9.96 2.15 17.76
N PHE A 72 8.96 3.00 17.52
CA PHE A 72 8.34 3.14 16.21
C PHE A 72 9.35 3.50 15.12
N LYS A 73 10.27 4.45 15.40
CA LYS A 73 11.32 4.88 14.47
C LYS A 73 12.22 3.71 14.01
N GLN A 74 12.54 2.78 14.90
CA GLN A 74 13.35 1.59 14.57
C GLN A 74 12.64 0.62 13.63
N HIS A 75 11.31 0.66 13.54
CA HIS A 75 10.54 -0.22 12.64
C HIS A 75 10.36 0.37 11.24
N ILE A 76 10.64 1.67 11.06
CA ILE A 76 10.51 2.38 9.77
C ILE A 76 11.87 2.77 9.15
N THR A 77 12.97 2.61 9.90
CA THR A 77 14.36 2.90 9.46
C THR A 77 15.13 1.61 9.34
#